data_AF-W1XJM7-F1
#
_entry.id   AF-W1XJM7-F1
#
_cell.length_a   1.000
_cell.length_b   1.000
_cell.length_c   1.000
_cell.angle_alpha   90.00
_cell.angle_beta   90.00
_cell.angle_gamma   90.00
#
_symmetry.space_group_name_H-M   'P 1'
#
loop_
_entity.id
_entity.type
_entity.pdbx_description
1 polymer ?
#
loop_
_entity_poly.entity_id
_entity_poly.type
_entity_poly.pdbx_seq_one_letter_code
_entity_poly.pdbx_strand_id
1 'polypeptide(L)'
;RTNSKGQVVYDLIIPHRENHLVVDIANSESETELQGNRQIIAPYRGAVSYVQFTTDQRKPWYIQALRPDGSPLTFGYDVLDLQENNIGVVGQGSRLFIRVD
;
A
#
# COMPACT_ATOMS: atom_id res chain seq x y z
N ARG A 1 12.17 -14.37 -2.54
CA ARG A 1 10.74 -14.75 -2.59
C ARG A 1 10.26 -15.00 -1.17
N THR A 2 9.02 -14.62 -0.86
CA THR A 2 8.40 -14.90 0.44
C THR A 2 7.76 -16.28 0.47
N ASN A 3 7.52 -16.82 1.67
CA ASN A 3 6.70 -18.00 1.88
C ASN A 3 5.19 -17.65 1.84
N SER A 4 4.33 -18.65 2.04
CA SER A 4 2.86 -18.47 2.06
C SER A 4 2.33 -17.54 3.15
N LYS A 5 3.15 -17.20 4.16
CA LYS A 5 2.82 -16.23 5.22
C LYS A 5 3.37 -14.83 4.93
N GLY A 6 3.94 -14.59 3.75
CA GLY A 6 4.55 -13.31 3.39
C GLY A 6 5.92 -13.06 4.04
N GLN A 7 6.59 -14.09 4.57
CA GLN A 7 7.85 -13.96 5.29
C GLN A 7 9.04 -14.44 4.47
N VAL A 8 10.21 -13.83 4.68
CA VAL A 8 11.48 -14.21 4.05
C VAL A 8 12.64 -13.94 4.99
N VAL A 9 13.65 -14.81 4.97
CA VAL A 9 14.97 -14.55 5.57
C VAL A 9 15.88 -14.04 4.46
N TYR A 10 16.55 -12.92 4.72
CA TYR A 10 17.46 -12.27 3.76
C TYR A 10 18.79 -12.01 4.43
N ASP A 11 19.89 -12.47 3.83
CA ASP A 11 21.23 -12.52 4.42
C ASP A 11 22.27 -11.65 3.71
N LEU A 12 21.93 -11.06 2.55
CA LEU A 12 22.81 -10.16 1.80
C LEU A 12 22.73 -8.72 2.34
N ILE A 13 23.22 -8.51 3.57
CA ILE A 13 23.18 -7.23 4.28
C ILE A 13 24.59 -6.89 4.80
N ILE A 14 25.01 -5.63 4.64
CA ILE A 14 26.32 -5.14 5.10
C ILE A 14 26.15 -4.41 6.44
N PRO A 15 26.85 -4.83 7.51
CA PRO A 15 26.74 -4.17 8.81
C PRO A 15 27.31 -2.75 8.78
N HIS A 16 26.78 -1.87 9.63
CA HIS A 16 27.16 -0.45 9.78
C HIS A 16 27.02 0.40 8.50
N ARG A 17 26.22 -0.07 7.54
CA ARG A 17 25.90 0.67 6.31
C ARG A 17 24.40 0.66 6.10
N GLU A 18 23.90 1.66 5.40
CA GLU A 18 22.52 1.64 4.91
C GLU A 18 22.36 0.51 3.89
N ASN A 19 21.34 -0.32 4.12
CA ASN A 19 20.92 -1.38 3.23
C ASN A 19 19.50 -1.07 2.79
N HIS A 20 19.30 -0.94 1.49
CA HIS A 20 18.00 -0.64 0.89
C HIS A 20 17.31 -1.94 0.51
N LEU A 21 16.27 -2.29 1.24
CA LEU A 21 15.46 -3.47 0.98
C LEU A 21 14.26 -3.04 0.14
N VAL A 22 14.11 -3.63 -1.05
CA VAL A 22 13.02 -3.33 -1.97
C VAL A 22 12.25 -4.60 -2.28
N VAL A 23 10.93 -4.53 -2.17
CA VAL A 23 10.02 -5.62 -2.57
C VAL A 23 9.43 -5.29 -3.94
N ASP A 24 9.59 -6.22 -4.88
CA ASP A 24 8.96 -6.14 -6.19
C ASP A 24 7.71 -7.03 -6.22
N ILE A 25 6.59 -6.44 -6.64
CA ILE A 25 5.28 -7.09 -6.76
C ILE A 25 4.81 -7.22 -8.21
N ALA A 26 5.58 -6.75 -9.20
CA ALA A 26 5.16 -6.72 -10.61
C ALA A 26 4.76 -8.10 -11.17
N ASN A 27 5.35 -9.17 -10.64
CA ASN A 27 5.04 -10.56 -11.03
C ASN A 27 4.41 -11.35 -9.87
N SER A 28 3.73 -10.68 -8.95
CA SER A 28 3.00 -11.34 -7.87
C SER A 28 1.59 -11.72 -8.33
N GLU A 29 1.10 -12.89 -7.93
CA GLU A 29 -0.31 -13.26 -8.02
C GLU A 29 -1.15 -12.65 -6.88
N SER A 30 -0.52 -11.90 -5.97
CA SER A 30 -1.19 -11.28 -4.83
C SER A 30 -1.99 -10.05 -5.27
N GLU A 31 -3.26 -9.98 -4.88
CA GLU A 31 -4.10 -8.78 -5.01
C GLU A 31 -3.83 -7.74 -3.90
N THR A 32 -2.88 -8.02 -3.00
CA THR A 32 -2.54 -7.15 -1.85
C THR A 32 -1.65 -5.99 -2.28
N GLU A 33 -2.02 -4.78 -1.85
CA GLU A 33 -1.22 -3.58 -2.06
C GLU A 33 -0.10 -3.48 -1.01
N LEU A 34 1.08 -3.01 -1.43
CA LEU A 34 2.16 -2.62 -0.52
C LEU A 34 2.07 -1.12 -0.21
N GLN A 35 1.96 -0.77 1.08
CA GLN A 35 2.05 0.62 1.55
C GLN A 35 3.51 1.07 1.60
N GLY A 36 4.09 1.24 0.41
CA GLY A 36 5.51 1.46 0.22
C GLY A 36 6.28 0.15 0.07
N ASN A 37 7.20 0.13 -0.89
CA ASN A 37 7.95 -1.06 -1.28
C ASN A 37 9.43 -0.98 -0.91
N ARG A 38 9.85 0.01 -0.11
CA ARG A 38 11.24 0.23 0.28
C ARG A 38 11.37 0.40 1.79
N GLN A 39 12.35 -0.28 2.36
CA GLN A 39 12.80 -0.11 3.73
C GLN A 39 14.32 0.12 3.76
N ILE A 40 14.79 0.90 4.74
CA ILE A 40 16.22 1.20 4.90
C ILE A 40 16.63 0.82 6.32
N ILE A 41 17.68 -0.01 6.45
CA ILE A 41 18.23 -0.40 7.74
C ILE A 41 19.76 -0.32 7.76
N ALA A 42 20.34 -0.09 8.94
CA ALA A 42 21.78 -0.11 9.16
C ALA A 42 22.14 -0.97 10.39
N PRO A 43 22.15 -2.31 10.25
CA PRO A 43 22.32 -3.20 11.39
C PRO A 43 23.77 -3.27 11.90
N TYR A 44 23.92 -3.59 13.19
CA TYR A 44 25.21 -3.98 13.75
C TYR A 44 25.64 -5.37 13.24
N ARG A 45 26.94 -5.65 13.29
CA ARG A 45 27.47 -6.98 13.00
C ARG A 45 26.83 -8.04 13.91
N GLY A 46 26.26 -9.08 13.31
CA GLY A 46 25.62 -10.19 14.02
C GLY A 46 24.19 -9.92 14.49
N ALA A 47 23.63 -8.74 14.21
CA ALA A 47 22.25 -8.43 14.55
C ALA A 47 21.26 -9.19 13.64
N VAL A 48 20.12 -9.58 14.21
CA VAL A 48 18.96 -10.05 13.45
C VAL A 48 17.93 -8.92 13.44
N SER A 49 17.74 -8.31 12.27
CA SER A 49 16.80 -7.19 12.11
C SER A 49 15.45 -7.67 11.61
N TYR A 50 14.38 -7.29 12.31
CA TYR A 50 13.01 -7.44 11.82
C TYR A 50 12.65 -6.23 10.95
N VAL A 51 12.29 -6.47 9.69
CA VAL A 51 11.87 -5.44 8.74
C VAL A 51 10.47 -5.75 8.26
N GLN A 52 9.57 -4.79 8.41
CA GLN A 52 8.17 -4.93 8.04
C GLN A 52 7.85 -4.08 6.80
N PHE A 53 7.19 -4.71 5.84
CA PHE A 53 6.53 -4.02 4.74
C PHE A 53 5.02 -4.09 5.00
N THR A 54 4.38 -2.94 5.14
CA THR A 54 2.95 -2.88 5.45
C THR A 54 2.14 -3.19 4.19
N THR A 55 1.12 -4.03 4.35
CA THR A 55 0.25 -4.47 3.28
C THR A 55 -1.18 -4.05 3.55
N ASP A 56 -1.90 -3.66 2.49
CA ASP A 56 -3.36 -3.46 2.52
C ASP A 56 -4.02 -4.53 1.65
N GLN A 57 -4.85 -5.38 2.27
CA GLN A 57 -5.53 -6.48 1.59
C GLN A 57 -6.88 -6.06 1.00
N ARG A 58 -7.35 -4.83 1.28
CA ARG A 58 -8.61 -4.33 0.74
C ARG A 58 -8.53 -4.17 -0.75
N LYS A 59 -9.58 -4.60 -1.44
CA LYS A 59 -9.66 -4.48 -2.89
C LYS A 59 -9.92 -3.02 -3.28
N PRO A 60 -9.09 -2.43 -4.16
CA PRO A 60 -9.36 -1.09 -4.66
C PRO A 60 -10.51 -1.13 -5.69
N TRP A 61 -11.41 -0.15 -5.60
CA TRP A 61 -12.47 0.08 -6.58
C TRP A 61 -12.36 1.48 -7.17
N TYR A 62 -12.65 1.57 -8.47
CA TYR A 62 -12.70 2.82 -9.20
C TYR A 62 -14.10 3.05 -9.74
N ILE A 63 -14.77 4.09 -9.25
CA ILE A 63 -16.16 4.38 -9.61
C ILE A 63 -16.23 5.75 -10.26
N GLN A 64 -16.83 5.84 -11.44
CA GLN A 64 -17.19 7.12 -12.04
C GLN A 64 -18.51 7.57 -11.44
N ALA A 65 -18.56 8.78 -10.86
CA ALA A 65 -19.82 9.34 -10.38
C ALA A 65 -19.88 10.85 -10.62
N LEU A 66 -21.08 11.39 -10.50
CA LEU A 66 -21.38 12.81 -10.54
C LEU A 66 -22.29 13.13 -9.36
N ARG A 67 -22.40 14.40 -9.02
CA ARG A 67 -23.41 14.86 -8.06
C ARG A 67 -24.82 14.66 -8.62
N PRO A 68 -25.87 14.67 -7.78
CA PRO A 68 -27.26 14.53 -8.25
C PRO A 68 -27.68 15.57 -9.29
N ASP A 69 -27.07 16.75 -9.28
CA ASP A 69 -27.28 17.83 -10.26
C ASP A 69 -26.46 17.67 -11.55
N GLY A 70 -25.71 16.56 -11.70
CA GLY A 70 -24.84 16.28 -12.83
C GLY A 70 -23.47 16.98 -12.78
N SER A 71 -23.21 17.82 -11.77
CA SER A 71 -21.92 18.49 -11.63
C SER A 71 -20.81 17.53 -11.18
N PRO A 72 -19.53 17.82 -11.49
CA PRO A 72 -18.42 16.94 -11.13
C PRO A 72 -18.17 16.89 -9.63
N LEU A 73 -17.62 15.76 -9.17
CA LEU A 73 -17.09 15.65 -7.82
C LEU A 73 -15.80 16.49 -7.70
N THR A 74 -15.61 17.10 -6.54
CA THR A 74 -14.42 17.91 -6.27
C THR A 74 -13.22 17.01 -6.00
N PHE A 75 -12.15 17.20 -6.78
CA PHE A 75 -10.90 16.47 -6.59
C PHE A 75 -10.35 16.65 -5.16
N GLY A 76 -9.83 15.56 -4.59
CA GLY A 76 -9.18 15.54 -3.28
C GLY A 76 -10.14 15.47 -2.09
N TYR A 77 -11.45 15.38 -2.31
CA TYR A 77 -12.42 15.18 -1.23
C TYR A 77 -12.38 13.73 -0.73
N ASP A 78 -12.56 13.56 0.57
CA ASP A 78 -12.72 12.24 1.18
C ASP A 78 -14.05 11.59 0.77
N VAL A 79 -14.02 10.28 0.62
CA VAL A 79 -15.19 9.43 0.42
C VAL A 79 -15.46 8.71 1.73
N LEU A 80 -16.62 8.94 2.31
CA LEU A 80 -17.01 8.36 3.59
C LEU A 80 -18.04 7.24 3.41
N ASP A 81 -18.00 6.22 4.25
CA ASP A 81 -19.09 5.26 4.40
C ASP A 81 -20.25 5.84 5.25
N LEU A 82 -21.29 5.02 5.48
CA LEU A 82 -22.46 5.41 6.28
C LEU A 82 -22.14 5.61 7.78
N GLN A 83 -20.98 5.16 8.24
CA GLN A 83 -20.49 5.32 9.61
C GLN A 83 -19.48 6.48 9.72
N GLU A 84 -19.35 7.30 8.67
CA GLU A 84 -18.39 8.40 8.55
C GLU A 84 -16.92 7.97 8.54
N ASN A 85 -16.61 6.69 8.26
CA ASN A 85 -15.23 6.27 8.06
C ASN A 85 -14.76 6.68 6.66
N ASN A 86 -13.54 7.19 6.55
CA ASN A 86 -12.91 7.43 5.27
C ASN A 86 -12.57 6.09 4.59
N ILE A 87 -13.22 5.84 3.47
CA ILE A 87 -13.02 4.67 2.62
C ILE A 87 -12.30 5.01 1.31
N GLY A 88 -11.91 6.27 1.08
CA GLY A 88 -11.28 6.65 -0.18
C GLY A 88 -11.24 8.14 -0.45
N VAL A 89 -10.91 8.47 -1.71
CA VAL A 89 -10.75 9.85 -2.16
C VAL A 89 -11.33 10.04 -3.56
N VAL A 90 -11.81 11.24 -3.84
CA VAL A 90 -12.19 11.66 -5.19
C VAL A 90 -10.94 11.99 -6.00
N GLY A 91 -10.66 11.16 -6.99
CA GLY A 91 -9.65 11.36 -8.01
C GLY A 91 -10.08 12.29 -9.14
N GLN A 92 -9.16 12.54 -10.07
CA GLN A 92 -9.40 13.43 -11.21
C GLN A 92 -10.52 12.90 -12.10
N GLY A 93 -11.31 13.81 -12.69
CA GLY A 93 -12.42 13.44 -13.58
C GLY A 93 -13.65 12.88 -12.85
N SER A 94 -13.84 13.17 -11.57
CA SER A 94 -14.93 12.63 -10.74
C SER A 94 -14.90 11.10 -10.57
N ARG A 95 -13.69 10.56 -10.41
CA ARG A 95 -13.47 9.13 -10.22
C ARG A 95 -13.17 8.85 -8.76
N LEU A 96 -14.08 8.19 -8.06
CA LEU A 96 -13.84 7.75 -6.69
C LEU A 96 -12.84 6.59 -6.72
N PHE A 97 -11.80 6.70 -5.90
CA PHE A 97 -10.93 5.60 -5.53
C PHE A 97 -11.29 5.20 -4.11
N ILE A 98 -11.86 4.02 -3.93
CA ILE A 98 -12.24 3.50 -2.61
C ILE A 98 -11.55 2.18 -2.31
N ARG A 99 -11.32 1.92 -1.03
CA ARG A 99 -10.85 0.66 -0.48
C ARG A 99 -11.84 0.21 0.57
N VAL A 100 -12.48 -0.91 0.30
CA VAL A 100 -13.46 -1.53 1.20
C VAL A 100 -13.09 -3.01 1.37
N ASP A 101 -13.42 -3.56 2.53
CA ASP A 101 -13.28 -4.99 2.84
C ASP A 101 -14.33 -5.83 2.09
#